data_AF-A0A958XJV3-F1
#
_entry.id   AF-A0A958XJV3-F1
#
_cell.length_a   1.000
_cell.length_b   1.000
_cell.length_c   1.000
_cell.angle_alpha   90.00
_cell.angle_beta   90.00
_cell.angle_gamma   90.00
#
_symmetry.space_group_name_H-M   'P 1'
#
loop_
_entity.id
_entity.type
_entity.pdbx_description
1 polymer ?
#
loop_
_entity_poly.entity_id
_entity_poly.type
_entity_poly.pdbx_seq_one_letter_code
_entity_poly.pdbx_strand_id
1 'polypeptide(L)'
;MFLLAGAELYHIILETLDTEEATYIWHIPKDKNTLREALKRIDQDLNIIRQHGRQYFLDTQPSAFSRVLHDYSDGRKGFVVWKDLLEERLV
;
A
#
# COMPACT_ATOMS: atom_id res chain seq x y z
N MET A 1 -8.32 0.58 -4.38
CA MET A 1 -7.10 -0.19 -4.70
C MET A 1 -6.79 -0.03 -6.18
N PHE A 2 -5.51 0.15 -6.53
CA PHE A 2 -5.06 0.27 -7.92
C PHE A 2 -3.62 -0.26 -8.08
N LEU A 3 -3.20 -0.51 -9.32
CA LEU A 3 -1.86 -0.96 -9.69
C LEU A 3 -1.09 0.20 -10.35
N LEU A 4 0.12 0.48 -9.89
CA LEU A 4 1.07 1.36 -10.57
C LEU A 4 2.33 0.59 -10.97
N ALA A 5 2.95 1.00 -12.07
CA ALA A 5 4.28 0.55 -12.45
C ALA A 5 5.32 1.59 -12.00
N GLY A 6 6.21 1.23 -11.09
CA GLY A 6 7.40 2.01 -10.72
C GLY A 6 8.52 1.83 -11.73
N ALA A 7 9.74 2.28 -11.43
CA ALA A 7 10.87 2.10 -12.33
C ALA A 7 11.31 0.63 -12.41
N GLU A 8 11.33 -0.07 -11.28
CA GLU A 8 11.82 -1.44 -11.14
C GLU A 8 10.72 -2.43 -10.75
N LEU A 9 9.71 -1.97 -10.00
CA LEU A 9 8.66 -2.84 -9.43
C LEU A 9 7.25 -2.49 -9.93
N TYR A 10 6.33 -3.43 -9.78
CA TYR A 10 4.90 -3.19 -9.75
C TYR A 10 4.48 -2.91 -8.31
N HIS A 11 3.52 -2.00 -8.14
CA HIS A 11 3.04 -1.54 -6.84
C HIS A 11 1.53 -1.66 -6.78
N ILE A 12 1.01 -2.52 -5.90
CA ILE A 12 -0.43 -2.52 -5.57
C ILE A 12 -0.63 -1.55 -4.43
N ILE A 13 -1.55 -0.60 -4.61
CA ILE A 13 -1.79 0.49 -3.68
C ILE A 13 -3.22 0.41 -3.16
N LEU A 14 -3.36 0.45 -1.84
CA LEU A 14 -4.64 0.57 -1.13
C LEU A 14 -4.63 1.84 -0.27
N GLU A 15 -5.43 2.82 -0.68
CA GLU A 15 -5.74 4.00 0.12
C GLU A 15 -6.88 3.70 1.10
N THR A 16 -6.75 4.13 2.36
CA THR A 16 -7.82 4.00 3.38
C THR A 16 -8.36 5.37 3.78
N LEU A 17 -9.69 5.54 3.73
CA LEU A 17 -10.37 6.83 3.98
C LEU A 17 -10.88 7.04 5.42
N ASP A 18 -10.64 6.10 6.35
CA ASP A 18 -11.21 6.17 7.71
C ASP A 18 -10.10 6.36 8.78
N THR A 19 -10.10 7.54 9.42
CA THR A 19 -9.29 8.03 10.57
C THR A 19 -7.79 7.72 10.53
N GLU A 20 -6.94 8.76 10.54
CA GLU A 20 -5.49 8.69 10.26
C GLU A 20 -5.24 7.94 8.94
N GLU A 21 -5.33 8.66 7.83
CA GLU A 21 -5.31 8.04 6.52
C GLU A 21 -3.95 7.40 6.22
N ALA A 22 -4.00 6.19 5.68
CA ALA A 22 -2.83 5.40 5.39
C ALA A 22 -2.91 4.78 4.00
N THR A 23 -1.82 4.88 3.26
CA THR A 23 -1.64 4.21 1.98
C THR A 23 -0.81 2.97 2.21
N TYR A 24 -1.34 1.81 1.83
CA TYR A 24 -0.68 0.53 1.91
C TYR A 24 -0.15 0.15 0.53
N ILE A 25 1.12 -0.25 0.47
CA ILE A 25 1.83 -0.46 -0.79
C ILE A 25 2.50 -1.82 -0.74
N TRP A 26 2.11 -2.73 -1.64
CA TRP A 26 2.80 -3.99 -1.86
C TRP A 26 3.72 -3.86 -3.07
N HIS A 27 5.00 -4.17 -2.87
CA HIS A 27 6.06 -4.10 -3.87
C HIS A 27 6.30 -5.47 -4.51
N ILE A 28 6.26 -5.53 -5.83
CA ILE A 28 6.22 -6.78 -6.58
C ILE A 28 7.23 -6.70 -7.74
N PRO A 29 8.13 -7.68 -7.90
CA PRO A 29 8.99 -7.75 -9.08
C PRO A 29 8.19 -7.64 -10.39
N LYS A 30 8.79 -7.03 -11.42
CA LYS A 30 8.18 -6.88 -12.76
C LYS A 30 8.11 -8.18 -13.56
N ASP A 31 7.54 -9.22 -12.96
CA ASP A 31 7.22 -10.49 -13.58
C ASP A 31 5.72 -10.77 -13.47
N LYS A 32 5.10 -11.21 -14.58
CA LYS A 32 3.64 -11.44 -14.64
C LYS A 32 3.19 -12.60 -13.78
N ASN A 33 4.03 -13.63 -13.60
CA ASN A 33 3.68 -14.78 -12.77
C ASN A 33 3.81 -14.41 -11.29
N THR A 34 4.89 -13.70 -10.91
CA THR A 34 5.05 -13.14 -9.57
C THR A 34 3.91 -12.19 -9.22
N LEU A 35 3.46 -11.34 -10.14
CA LEU A 35 2.30 -10.47 -9.95
C LEU A 35 1.02 -11.28 -9.67
N ARG A 36 0.75 -12.33 -10.44
CA ARG A 36 -0.43 -13.17 -10.23
C ARG A 36 -0.43 -13.82 -8.85
N GLU A 37 0.71 -14.36 -8.41
CA GLU A 37 0.83 -14.97 -7.09
C GLU A 37 0.80 -13.93 -5.96
N ALA A 38 1.34 -12.73 -6.19
CA ALA A 38 1.23 -11.62 -5.25
C ALA A 38 -0.22 -11.19 -5.03
N LEU A 39 -1.04 -11.13 -6.08
CA LEU A 39 -2.47 -10.77 -5.95
C LEU A 39 -3.24 -11.75 -5.06
N LYS A 40 -2.92 -13.05 -5.11
CA LYS A 40 -3.53 -14.06 -4.21
C LYS A 40 -3.12 -13.84 -2.75
N ARG A 41 -1.84 -13.53 -2.51
CA ARG A 41 -1.33 -13.22 -1.16
C ARG A 41 -1.95 -11.93 -0.62
N ILE A 42 -2.07 -10.90 -1.46
CA ILE A 42 -2.70 -9.64 -1.08
C ILE A 42 -4.17 -9.87 -0.69
N ASP A 43 -4.91 -10.73 -1.40
CA ASP A 43 -6.27 -11.10 -0.98
C ASP A 43 -6.31 -11.73 0.42
N GLN A 44 -5.33 -12.56 0.76
CA GLN A 44 -5.17 -13.11 2.12
C GLN A 44 -4.84 -12.01 3.15
N ASP A 45 -3.94 -11.08 2.81
CA ASP A 45 -3.60 -9.94 3.66
C ASP A 45 -4.84 -9.07 3.93
N LEU A 46 -5.66 -8.80 2.91
CA LEU A 46 -6.92 -8.06 3.06
C LEU A 46 -7.91 -8.80 3.95
N ASN A 47 -7.96 -10.14 3.86
CA ASN A 47 -8.78 -10.95 4.75
C ASN A 47 -8.30 -10.84 6.21
N ILE A 48 -7.00 -10.87 6.45
CA ILE A 48 -6.40 -10.65 7.79
C ILE A 48 -6.78 -9.27 8.31
N ILE A 49 -6.59 -8.21 7.51
CA ILE A 49 -6.96 -6.84 7.90
C ILE A 49 -8.45 -6.74 8.24
N ARG A 50 -9.31 -7.39 7.46
CA ARG A 50 -10.77 -7.38 7.69
C ARG A 50 -11.18 -8.13 8.95
N GLN A 51 -10.51 -9.25 9.27
CA GLN A 51 -10.88 -10.12 10.39
C GLN A 51 -10.24 -9.69 11.72
N HIS A 52 -9.00 -9.22 11.68
CA HIS A 52 -8.18 -8.96 12.88
C HIS A 52 -7.75 -7.50 13.03
N GLY A 53 -8.05 -6.67 12.03
CA GLY A 53 -7.70 -5.25 12.03
C GLY A 53 -6.33 -4.96 11.45
N ARG A 54 -6.11 -3.67 11.18
CA ARG A 54 -4.89 -3.13 10.55
C ARG A 54 -3.65 -3.33 11.40
N GLN A 55 -3.74 -3.09 12.71
CA GLN A 55 -2.59 -3.20 13.61
C GLN A 55 -2.06 -4.63 13.64
N TYR A 56 -2.96 -5.63 13.74
CA TYR A 56 -2.60 -7.03 13.70
C TYR A 56 -1.81 -7.39 12.43
N PHE A 57 -2.29 -6.94 11.27
CA PHE A 57 -1.56 -7.15 10.00
C PHE A 57 -0.16 -6.52 10.03
N LEU A 58 -0.02 -5.29 10.52
CA LEU A 58 1.27 -4.60 10.58
C LEU A 58 2.26 -5.30 11.54
N ASP A 59 1.76 -5.85 12.64
CA ASP A 59 2.56 -6.60 13.61
C ASP A 59 3.11 -7.91 13.02
N THR A 60 2.50 -8.44 11.95
CA THR A 60 3.05 -9.60 11.22
C THR A 60 4.29 -9.29 10.38
N GLN A 61 4.67 -8.01 10.25
CA GLN A 61 5.82 -7.54 9.46
C GLN A 61 5.77 -8.06 8.00
N PRO A 62 4.77 -7.64 7.21
CA PRO A 62 4.60 -8.12 5.85
C PRO A 62 5.85 -7.81 5.00
N SER A 63 6.32 -8.82 4.25
CA SER A 63 7.47 -8.68 3.36
C SER A 63 7.15 -7.82 2.15
N ALA A 64 8.13 -7.05 1.66
CA ALA A 64 7.98 -6.24 0.45
C ALA A 64 6.75 -5.32 0.51
N PHE A 65 6.52 -4.72 1.68
CA PHE A 65 5.39 -3.86 1.97
C PHE A 65 5.88 -2.53 2.54
N SER A 66 5.19 -1.46 2.21
CA SER A 66 5.38 -0.17 2.85
C SER A 66 4.05 0.51 3.14
N ARG A 67 4.10 1.45 4.08
CA ARG A 67 2.97 2.27 4.50
C ARG A 67 3.35 3.74 4.48
N VAL A 68 2.47 4.57 3.94
CA VAL A 68 2.53 6.04 4.01
C VAL A 68 1.39 6.50 4.91
N LEU A 69 1.72 7.13 6.04
CA LEU A 69 0.73 7.81 6.88
C LEU A 69 0.57 9.24 6.40
N HIS A 70 -0.65 9.74 6.35
CA HIS A 70 -0.95 11.07 5.87
C HIS A 70 -2.20 11.64 6.53
N ASP A 71 -2.29 12.97 6.52
CA ASP A 71 -3.40 13.73 7.08
C ASP A 71 -3.89 14.74 6.04
N TYR A 72 -5.16 14.63 5.65
CA TYR A 72 -5.81 15.56 4.71
C TYR A 72 -6.55 16.70 5.41
N SER A 73 -6.31 16.95 6.71
CA SER A 73 -6.89 18.07 7.45
C SER A 73 -6.71 19.43 6.75
N ASP A 74 -5.58 19.64 6.06
CA ASP A 74 -5.36 20.70 5.06
C ASP A 74 -5.36 20.08 3.66
N GLY A 75 -6.52 20.01 3.00
CA GLY A 75 -6.70 19.19 1.79
C GLY A 75 -5.72 19.48 0.63
N ARG A 76 -5.27 20.73 0.44
CA ARG A 76 -4.28 21.04 -0.62
C ARG A 76 -2.87 20.63 -0.22
N LYS A 77 -2.47 20.82 1.04
CA LYS A 77 -1.13 20.40 1.50
C LYS A 77 -1.05 18.89 1.71
N GLY A 78 -2.10 18.28 2.24
CA GLY A 78 -2.19 16.84 2.49
C GLY A 78 -1.99 16.04 1.21
N PHE A 79 -2.66 16.42 0.12
CA PHE A 79 -2.46 15.78 -1.19
C PHE A 79 -1.04 15.90 -1.73
N VAL A 80 -0.41 17.08 -1.63
CA VAL A 80 0.96 17.27 -2.12
C VAL A 80 1.94 16.42 -1.31
N VAL A 81 1.85 16.48 0.02
CA VAL A 81 2.70 15.68 0.92
C VAL A 81 2.50 14.18 0.69
N TRP A 82 1.25 13.74 0.58
CA TRP A 82 0.92 12.35 0.27
C TRP A 82 1.54 11.90 -1.06
N LYS A 83 1.39 12.71 -2.11
CA LYS A 83 1.90 12.38 -3.44
C LYS A 83 3.43 12.26 -3.43
N ASP A 84 4.11 13.21 -2.80
CA ASP A 84 5.58 13.20 -2.71
C ASP A 84 6.06 11.95 -1.94
N LEU A 85 5.43 11.64 -0.79
CA LEU A 85 5.74 10.43 0.00
C LEU A 85 5.45 9.14 -0.76
N LEU A 86 4.37 9.10 -1.55
CA LEU A 86 4.05 7.95 -2.38
C LEU A 86 5.10 7.75 -3.46
N GLU A 87 5.48 8.81 -4.18
CA GLU A 87 6.48 8.77 -5.26
C GLU A 87 7.84 8.26 -4.77
N GLU A 88 8.25 8.61 -3.54
CA GLU A 88 9.45 8.06 -2.89
C GLU A 88 9.42 6.53 -2.72
N ARG A 89 8.24 5.91 -2.67
CA ARG A 89 8.09 4.46 -2.54
C ARG A 89 7.93 3.73 -3.86
N LEU A 90 7.69 4.44 -4.96
CA LEU A 90 7.47 3.88 -6.30
C LEU A 90 8.78 3.64 -7.05
N VAL A 91 9.71 2.92 -6.41
CA VAL A 91 10.97 2.50 -7.05
C VAL A 91 10.73 1.44 -8.11
#